data_AF-A0A944J9D5-F1
#
_entry.id   AF-A0A944J9D5-F1
#
_cell.length_a   1.000
_cell.length_b   1.000
_cell.length_c   1.000
_cell.angle_alpha   90.00
_cell.angle_beta   90.00
_cell.angle_gamma   90.00
#
_symmetry.space_group_name_H-M   'P 1'
#
loop_
_entity.id
_entity.type
_entity.pdbx_description
1 polymer ?
#
loop_
_entity_poly.entity_id
_entity_poly.type
_entity_poly.pdbx_seq_one_letter_code
_entity_poly.pdbx_strand_id
1 'polypeptide(L)'
;MTRQERAARTRRLILEAGAEEFSERGYVAATCVGIAARAGVTRGAFYFHFPSKRHLASAVLDEWIARPAAAGPLPFKLEELKERALATARQLESDPIVSGSFRLCLEQGLDTTQRQRPYLVWTGRYRQLLEEAGSQGALRSDVATGDAAELLVGAFAGAHIASQLLPDEADLGQRVVSFMRHLLPSMATPEALDRIALATSAGTADETRTTTGQGGVKDGEPPREPSHPSRPPAGRTSPPIADSDCRYVT
;
A
#
# COMPACT_ATOMS: atom_id res chain seq x y z
N MET A 1 9.13 17.77 31.01
CA MET A 1 9.46 17.51 29.60
C MET A 1 10.75 18.24 29.25
N THR A 2 11.82 17.52 28.94
CA THR A 2 13.16 18.08 28.66
C THR A 2 13.20 18.80 27.31
N ARG A 3 14.23 19.63 27.07
CA ARG A 3 14.44 20.28 25.76
C ARG A 3 14.57 19.25 24.64
N GLN A 4 15.19 18.10 24.93
CA GLN A 4 15.38 17.00 23.99
C GLN A 4 14.06 16.29 23.67
N GLU A 5 13.21 16.02 24.67
CA GLU A 5 11.88 15.44 24.46
C GLU A 5 10.99 16.33 23.61
N ARG A 6 11.03 17.65 23.82
CA ARG A 6 10.29 18.62 22.98
C ARG A 6 10.79 18.59 21.54
N ALA A 7 12.10 18.61 21.33
CA ALA A 7 12.69 18.55 20.00
C ALA A 7 12.35 17.23 19.26
N ALA A 8 12.38 16.09 19.96
CA ALA A 8 11.98 14.80 19.40
C ALA A 8 10.49 14.78 19.01
N ARG A 9 9.62 15.31 19.87
CA ARG A 9 8.18 15.44 19.57
C ARG A 9 7.93 16.32 18.35
N THR A 10 8.56 17.49 18.28
CA THR A 10 8.43 18.40 17.12
C THR A 10 8.93 17.75 15.84
N ARG A 11 10.08 17.06 15.89
CA ARG A 11 10.60 16.31 14.73
C ARG A 11 9.59 15.27 14.24
N ARG A 12 8.96 14.52 15.15
CA ARG A 12 7.94 13.51 14.82
C ARG A 12 6.69 14.12 14.18
N LEU A 13 6.18 15.24 14.73
CA LEU A 13 5.03 15.95 14.15
C LEU A 13 5.30 16.40 12.70
N ILE A 14 6.51 16.92 12.44
CA ILE A 14 6.90 17.33 11.08
C ILE A 14 7.02 16.10 10.15
N LEU A 15 7.51 14.98 10.67
CA LEU A 15 7.64 13.73 9.91
C LEU A 15 6.28 13.18 9.49
N GLU A 16 5.35 13.08 10.44
CA GLU A 16 3.97 12.60 10.20
C GLU A 16 3.23 13.53 9.23
N ALA A 17 3.26 14.85 9.46
CA ALA A 17 2.66 15.83 8.55
C ALA A 17 3.30 15.81 7.15
N GLY A 18 4.61 15.56 7.08
CA GLY A 18 5.32 15.40 5.81
C GLY A 18 4.82 14.21 5.03
N ALA A 19 4.68 13.06 5.69
CA ALA A 19 4.22 11.84 5.05
C ALA A 19 2.76 11.92 4.59
N GLU A 20 1.88 12.54 5.37
CA GLU A 20 0.51 12.86 4.95
C GLU A 20 0.50 13.74 3.68
N GLU A 21 1.25 14.85 3.69
CA GLU A 21 1.31 15.75 2.53
C GLU A 21 1.87 15.05 1.29
N PHE A 22 2.89 14.19 1.45
CA PHE A 22 3.43 13.39 0.35
C PHE A 22 2.43 12.35 -0.16
N SER A 23 1.68 11.69 0.73
CA SER A 23 0.65 10.74 0.35
C SER A 23 -0.47 11.41 -0.46
N GLU A 24 -0.93 12.58 -0.02
CA GLU A 24 -2.07 13.28 -0.64
C GLU A 24 -1.70 13.98 -1.96
N ARG A 25 -0.54 14.64 -2.01
CA ARG A 25 -0.18 15.56 -3.11
C ARG A 25 1.01 15.12 -3.93
N GLY A 26 1.74 14.11 -3.46
CA GLY A 26 3.02 13.75 -4.02
C GLY A 26 4.15 14.69 -3.62
N TYR A 27 5.38 14.26 -3.89
CA TYR A 27 6.60 15.00 -3.59
C TYR A 27 6.67 16.32 -4.35
N VAL A 28 6.32 16.35 -5.63
CA VAL A 28 6.47 17.55 -6.47
C VAL A 28 5.59 18.70 -5.96
N ALA A 29 4.31 18.43 -5.71
CA ALA A 29 3.35 19.45 -5.29
C ALA A 29 3.40 19.78 -3.78
N ALA A 30 3.92 18.89 -2.94
CA ALA A 30 4.10 19.17 -1.51
C ALA A 30 5.03 20.38 -1.27
N THR A 31 4.73 21.20 -0.26
CA THR A 31 5.55 22.38 0.08
C THR A 31 5.98 22.38 1.54
N CYS A 32 7.20 22.84 1.85
CA CYS A 32 7.66 22.96 3.24
C CYS A 32 6.75 23.87 4.08
N VAL A 33 6.13 24.88 3.45
CA VAL A 33 5.19 25.79 4.12
C VAL A 33 3.89 25.06 4.47
N GLY A 34 3.33 24.30 3.53
CA GLY A 34 2.14 23.46 3.78
C GLY A 34 2.38 22.43 4.87
N ILE A 35 3.54 21.75 4.83
CA ILE A 35 3.91 20.76 5.85
C ILE A 35 4.10 21.41 7.22
N ALA A 36 4.77 22.56 7.31
CA ALA A 36 4.95 23.26 8.59
C ALA A 36 3.60 23.70 9.18
N ALA A 37 2.68 24.19 8.34
CA ALA A 37 1.33 24.56 8.74
C ALA A 37 0.55 23.33 9.26
N ARG A 38 0.59 22.21 8.53
CA ARG A 38 -0.05 20.94 8.93
C ARG A 38 0.49 20.41 10.25
N ALA A 39 1.82 20.47 10.44
CA ALA A 39 2.46 20.06 11.69
C ALA A 39 2.20 21.01 12.87
N GLY A 40 1.59 22.19 12.64
CA GLY A 40 1.36 23.21 13.66
C GLY A 40 2.65 23.85 14.17
N VAL A 41 3.69 23.95 13.33
CA VAL A 41 5.01 24.49 13.70
C VAL A 41 5.37 25.71 12.86
N THR A 42 6.30 26.52 13.36
CA THR A 42 6.84 27.65 12.59
C THR A 42 7.77 27.14 11.47
N ARG A 43 7.93 27.95 10.41
CA ARG A 43 8.91 27.67 9.34
C ARG A 43 10.33 27.50 9.90
N GLY A 44 10.71 28.31 10.89
CA GLY A 44 12.01 28.19 11.55
C GLY A 44 12.19 26.85 12.25
N ALA A 45 11.16 26.37 12.97
CA ALA A 45 11.17 25.06 13.62
C ALA A 45 11.24 23.91 12.60
N PHE A 46 10.54 24.04 11.46
CA PHE A 46 10.67 23.08 10.36
C PHE A 46 12.11 22.97 9.88
N TYR A 47 12.72 24.10 9.47
CA TYR A 47 14.08 24.11 8.89
C TYR A 47 15.16 23.74 9.90
N PHE A 48 14.91 23.93 11.20
CA PHE A 48 15.78 23.44 12.27
C PHE A 48 15.88 21.91 12.28
N HIS A 49 14.79 21.19 12.00
CA HIS A 49 14.77 19.72 11.99
C HIS A 49 15.06 19.10 10.63
N PHE A 50 14.62 19.75 9.55
CA PHE A 50 14.75 19.27 8.19
C PHE A 50 15.20 20.40 7.27
N PRO A 51 16.48 20.41 6.83
CA PRO A 51 17.03 21.49 6.02
C PRO A 51 16.32 21.70 4.67
N SER A 52 15.66 20.66 4.14
CA SER A 52 14.89 20.75 2.91
C SER A 52 13.77 19.70 2.83
N LYS A 53 12.84 19.89 1.87
CA LYS A 53 11.81 18.89 1.53
C LYS A 53 12.40 17.52 1.21
N ARG A 54 13.57 17.47 0.55
CA ARG A 54 14.30 16.24 0.25
C ARG A 54 14.79 15.52 1.51
N HIS A 55 15.32 16.26 2.49
CA HIS A 55 15.75 15.67 3.77
C HIS A 55 14.56 15.09 4.54
N LEU A 56 13.41 15.76 4.51
CA LEU A 56 12.18 15.24 5.09
C LEU A 56 11.71 13.97 4.36
N ALA A 57 11.65 13.98 3.03
CA ALA A 57 11.28 12.80 2.24
C ALA A 57 12.20 11.60 2.53
N SER A 58 13.52 11.81 2.59
CA SER A 58 14.47 10.77 2.98
C SER A 58 14.16 10.23 4.36
N ALA A 59 13.88 11.10 5.34
CA ALA A 59 13.55 10.67 6.69
C ALA A 59 12.23 9.89 6.79
N VAL A 60 11.24 10.21 5.95
CA VAL A 60 9.99 9.43 5.86
C VAL A 60 10.27 8.01 5.35
N LEU A 61 11.10 7.88 4.29
CA LEU A 61 11.53 6.58 3.77
C LEU A 61 12.37 5.80 4.80
N ASP A 62 13.27 6.49 5.51
CA ASP A 62 14.09 5.91 6.57
C ASP A 62 13.24 5.35 7.72
N GLU A 63 12.23 6.10 8.14
CA GLU A 63 11.28 5.65 9.17
C GLU A 63 10.53 4.41 8.71
N TRP A 64 10.06 4.38 7.46
CA TRP A 64 9.38 3.20 6.92
C TRP A 64 10.29 1.96 6.86
N ILE A 65 11.54 2.13 6.42
CA ILE A 65 12.53 1.05 6.41
C ILE A 65 12.84 0.57 7.84
N ALA A 66 12.96 1.48 8.80
CA ALA A 66 13.32 1.17 10.18
C ALA A 66 12.17 0.49 10.95
N ARG A 67 10.93 0.59 10.45
CA ARG A 67 9.78 -0.04 11.10
C ARG A 67 9.93 -1.57 11.18
N PRO A 68 9.45 -2.16 12.30
CA PRO A 68 9.26 -3.60 12.40
C PRO A 68 8.39 -4.13 11.26
N ALA A 69 8.49 -5.44 11.02
CA ALA A 69 7.57 -6.10 10.11
C ALA A 69 6.11 -5.84 10.54
N ALA A 70 5.23 -5.68 9.55
CA ALA A 70 3.82 -5.33 9.77
C ALA A 70 3.05 -6.43 10.54
N ALA A 71 3.53 -7.67 10.49
CA ALA A 71 3.06 -8.79 11.28
C ALA A 71 4.22 -9.40 12.08
N GLY A 72 3.90 -9.95 13.25
CA GLY A 72 4.86 -10.67 14.09
C GLY A 72 5.38 -11.95 13.42
N PRO A 73 6.48 -12.52 13.94
CA PRO A 73 7.03 -13.76 13.40
C PRO A 73 6.05 -14.92 13.57
N LEU A 74 5.98 -15.81 12.57
CA LEU A 74 5.21 -17.05 12.63
C LEU A 74 6.15 -18.26 12.49
N PRO A 75 5.77 -19.42 13.07
CA PRO A 75 6.56 -20.64 12.93
C PRO A 75 6.69 -21.10 11.48
N PHE A 76 5.64 -20.91 10.67
CA PHE A 76 5.61 -21.34 9.28
C PHE A 76 5.80 -20.17 8.33
N LYS A 77 6.89 -20.18 7.56
CA LYS A 77 7.43 -18.97 6.94
C LYS A 77 6.69 -18.51 5.69
N LEU A 78 6.08 -19.44 4.95
CA LEU A 78 5.19 -19.08 3.85
C LEU A 78 3.90 -18.43 4.34
N GLU A 79 3.37 -18.87 5.48
CA GLU A 79 2.24 -18.19 6.12
C GLU A 79 2.66 -16.81 6.67
N GLU A 80 3.84 -16.71 7.29
CA GLU A 80 4.41 -15.44 7.74
C GLU A 80 4.53 -14.42 6.59
N LEU A 81 5.01 -14.88 5.43
CA LEU A 81 5.15 -14.06 4.23
C LEU A 81 3.80 -13.50 3.76
N LYS A 82 2.77 -14.36 3.70
CA LYS A 82 1.39 -13.97 3.36
C LYS A 82 0.83 -12.96 4.37
N GLU A 83 0.95 -13.25 5.66
CA GLU A 83 0.42 -12.39 6.73
C GLU A 83 1.13 -11.03 6.77
N ARG A 84 2.44 -10.98 6.54
CA ARG A 84 3.19 -9.72 6.43
C ARG A 84 2.71 -8.88 5.24
N ALA A 85 2.46 -9.48 4.07
CA ALA A 85 1.91 -8.76 2.92
C ALA A 85 0.53 -8.16 3.23
N LEU A 86 -0.38 -8.95 3.81
CA LEU A 86 -1.72 -8.48 4.22
C LEU A 86 -1.67 -7.41 5.31
N ALA A 87 -0.75 -7.53 6.26
CA ALA A 87 -0.54 -6.52 7.28
C ALA A 87 0.02 -5.21 6.69
N THR A 88 0.93 -5.29 5.72
CA THR A 88 1.41 -4.09 4.99
C THR A 88 0.28 -3.42 4.21
N ALA A 89 -0.62 -4.19 3.58
CA ALA A 89 -1.80 -3.62 2.93
C ALA A 89 -2.67 -2.81 3.91
N ARG A 90 -2.96 -3.36 5.09
CA ARG A 90 -3.71 -2.67 6.15
C ARG A 90 -3.00 -1.42 6.69
N GLN A 91 -1.68 -1.48 6.82
CA GLN A 91 -0.89 -0.31 7.25
C GLN A 91 -0.94 0.80 6.20
N LEU A 92 -0.98 0.46 4.92
CA LEU A 92 -1.04 1.44 3.84
C LEU A 92 -2.32 2.28 3.89
N GLU A 93 -3.42 1.70 4.36
CA GLU A 93 -4.72 2.38 4.52
C GLU A 93 -4.77 3.29 5.74
N SER A 94 -3.96 3.04 6.77
CA SER A 94 -4.12 3.65 8.09
C SER A 94 -2.91 4.46 8.58
N ASP A 95 -1.74 4.29 7.98
CA ASP A 95 -0.49 4.85 8.46
C ASP A 95 0.17 5.79 7.42
N PRO A 96 0.18 7.11 7.69
CA PRO A 96 0.70 8.11 6.75
C PRO A 96 2.15 7.91 6.35
N ILE A 97 3.00 7.36 7.24
CA ILE A 97 4.40 7.10 6.91
C ILE A 97 4.49 6.01 5.85
N VAL A 98 3.64 4.97 5.92
CA VAL A 98 3.64 3.89 4.92
C VAL A 98 3.09 4.42 3.60
N SER A 99 1.92 5.05 3.61
CA SER A 99 1.30 5.59 2.37
C SER A 99 2.16 6.65 1.70
N GLY A 100 2.69 7.60 2.47
CA GLY A 100 3.62 8.62 2.00
C GLY A 100 4.90 8.01 1.42
N SER A 101 5.46 6.99 2.07
CA SER A 101 6.67 6.30 1.55
C SER A 101 6.41 5.57 0.24
N PHE A 102 5.29 4.84 0.12
CA PHE A 102 4.92 4.18 -1.13
C PHE A 102 4.75 5.19 -2.27
N ARG A 103 4.10 6.33 -2.00
CA ARG A 103 3.97 7.40 -3.00
C ARG A 103 5.33 7.95 -3.42
N LEU A 104 6.24 8.17 -2.48
CA LEU A 104 7.59 8.68 -2.73
C LEU A 104 8.44 7.73 -3.60
N CYS A 105 8.28 6.41 -3.45
CA CYS A 105 9.02 5.42 -4.25
C CYS A 105 8.72 5.51 -5.75
N LEU A 106 7.50 5.92 -6.12
CA LEU A 106 7.04 5.91 -7.52
C LEU A 106 7.26 7.24 -8.27
N GLU A 107 7.62 8.32 -7.57
CA GLU A 107 7.70 9.66 -8.17
C GLU A 107 9.09 10.03 -8.69
N GLN A 108 9.16 10.66 -9.87
CA GLN A 108 10.43 11.00 -10.53
C GLN A 108 11.22 12.16 -9.86
N GLY A 109 10.65 12.86 -8.88
CA GLY A 109 11.26 14.04 -8.24
C GLY A 109 12.34 13.75 -7.18
N LEU A 110 12.56 12.48 -6.83
CA LEU A 110 13.59 12.04 -5.89
C LEU A 110 14.76 11.36 -6.62
N ASP A 111 15.94 11.46 -6.00
CA ASP A 111 17.13 10.75 -6.48
C ASP A 111 16.86 9.24 -6.60
N THR A 112 17.37 8.63 -7.66
CA THR A 112 17.13 7.22 -7.98
C THR A 112 17.60 6.30 -6.85
N THR A 113 18.72 6.61 -6.19
CA THR A 113 19.23 5.77 -5.08
C THR A 113 18.32 5.82 -3.86
N GLN A 114 17.74 7.00 -3.57
CA GLN A 114 16.80 7.17 -2.45
C GLN A 114 15.50 6.37 -2.69
N ARG A 115 15.02 6.33 -3.93
CA ARG A 115 13.80 5.58 -4.30
C ARG A 115 14.00 4.06 -4.32
N GLN A 116 15.18 3.61 -4.71
CA GLN A 116 15.49 2.17 -4.78
C GLN A 116 15.68 1.53 -3.40
N ARG A 117 16.14 2.30 -2.40
CA ARG A 117 16.54 1.74 -1.11
C ARG A 117 15.42 0.98 -0.37
N PRO A 118 14.18 1.49 -0.26
CA PRO A 118 13.10 0.70 0.35
C PRO A 118 12.85 -0.60 -0.40
N TYR A 119 12.80 -0.56 -1.74
CA TYR A 119 12.59 -1.75 -2.57
C TYR A 119 13.65 -2.82 -2.28
N LEU A 120 14.93 -2.45 -2.24
CA LEU A 120 16.03 -3.37 -1.92
C LEU A 120 15.92 -3.97 -0.51
N VAL A 121 15.55 -3.17 0.49
CA VAL A 121 15.39 -3.66 1.87
C VAL A 121 14.21 -4.64 1.97
N TRP A 122 13.08 -4.32 1.36
CA TRP A 122 11.90 -5.19 1.40
C TRP A 122 12.13 -6.50 0.65
N THR A 123 12.77 -6.45 -0.52
CA THR A 123 13.21 -7.66 -1.25
C THR A 123 14.15 -8.50 -0.40
N GLY A 124 15.11 -7.90 0.29
CA GLY A 124 16.00 -8.62 1.22
C GLY A 124 15.23 -9.31 2.35
N ARG A 125 14.25 -8.64 2.96
CA ARG A 125 13.40 -9.21 4.02
C ARG A 125 12.54 -10.38 3.53
N TYR A 126 11.97 -10.28 2.33
CA TYR A 126 11.17 -11.37 1.74
C TYR A 126 12.05 -12.55 1.34
N ARG A 127 13.25 -12.30 0.80
CA ARG A 127 14.23 -13.34 0.49
C ARG A 127 14.61 -14.13 1.73
N GLN A 128 14.90 -13.46 2.84
CA GLN A 128 15.22 -14.14 4.10
C GLN A 128 14.07 -15.07 4.54
N LEU A 129 12.81 -14.63 4.45
CA LEU A 129 11.66 -15.48 4.77
C LEU A 129 11.55 -16.70 3.84
N LEU A 130 11.85 -16.53 2.55
CA LEU A 130 11.86 -17.62 1.59
C LEU A 130 13.01 -18.61 1.86
N GLU A 131 14.19 -18.13 2.23
CA GLU A 131 15.32 -18.99 2.63
C GLU A 131 14.97 -19.80 3.89
N GLU A 132 14.36 -19.16 4.88
CA GLU A 132 13.85 -19.84 6.08
C GLU A 132 12.74 -20.86 5.71
N ALA A 133 11.82 -20.52 4.81
CA ALA A 133 10.83 -21.47 4.29
C ALA A 133 11.48 -22.67 3.55
N GLY A 134 12.54 -22.43 2.79
CA GLY A 134 13.32 -23.48 2.14
C GLY A 134 13.92 -24.46 3.16
N SER A 135 14.47 -23.93 4.26
CA SER A 135 14.98 -24.76 5.37
C SER A 135 13.90 -25.61 6.07
N GLN A 136 12.63 -25.20 5.95
CA GLN A 136 11.47 -25.95 6.46
C GLN A 136 10.95 -27.01 5.48
N GLY A 137 11.59 -27.17 4.31
CA GLY A 137 11.10 -28.04 3.23
C GLY A 137 9.81 -27.53 2.60
N ALA A 138 9.49 -26.23 2.78
CA ALA A 138 8.24 -25.65 2.31
C ALA A 138 8.32 -25.13 0.87
N LEU A 139 9.54 -25.00 0.32
CA LEU A 139 9.78 -24.56 -1.05
C LEU A 139 10.15 -25.74 -1.95
N ARG A 140 9.74 -25.65 -3.21
CA ARG A 140 10.23 -26.54 -4.28
C ARG A 140 11.73 -26.34 -4.47
N SER A 141 12.41 -27.38 -4.95
CA SER A 141 13.87 -27.37 -5.12
C SER A 141 14.38 -26.48 -6.26
N ASP A 142 13.50 -26.07 -7.18
CA ASP A 142 13.82 -25.22 -8.35
C ASP A 142 13.66 -23.72 -8.09
N VAL A 143 13.26 -23.33 -6.88
CA VAL A 143 12.98 -21.92 -6.56
C VAL A 143 14.26 -21.14 -6.27
N ALA A 144 14.53 -20.14 -7.12
CA ALA A 144 15.49 -19.09 -6.81
C ALA A 144 14.85 -18.06 -5.85
N THR A 145 15.26 -18.07 -4.58
CA THR A 145 14.65 -17.23 -3.52
C THR A 145 14.79 -15.72 -3.79
N GLY A 146 15.85 -15.30 -4.48
CA GLY A 146 16.06 -13.92 -4.92
C GLY A 146 14.97 -13.46 -5.89
N ASP A 147 14.80 -14.18 -6.99
CA ASP A 147 13.83 -13.87 -8.04
C ASP A 147 12.39 -13.95 -7.50
N ALA A 148 12.11 -14.95 -6.67
CA ALA A 148 10.81 -15.10 -6.01
C ALA A 148 10.49 -13.92 -5.08
N ALA A 149 11.48 -13.42 -4.33
CA ALA A 149 11.30 -12.24 -3.48
C ALA A 149 11.03 -10.97 -4.32
N GLU A 150 11.78 -10.76 -5.40
CA GLU A 150 11.57 -9.63 -6.32
C GLU A 150 10.18 -9.67 -6.95
N LEU A 151 9.73 -10.85 -7.37
CA LEU A 151 8.39 -11.06 -7.93
C LEU A 151 7.29 -10.73 -6.92
N LEU A 152 7.42 -11.17 -5.67
CA LEU A 152 6.43 -10.90 -4.62
C LEU A 152 6.35 -9.40 -4.27
N VAL A 153 7.50 -8.74 -4.11
CA VAL A 153 7.55 -7.29 -3.83
C VAL A 153 7.02 -6.49 -5.02
N GLY A 154 7.37 -6.89 -6.25
CA GLY A 154 6.85 -6.29 -7.48
C GLY A 154 5.34 -6.47 -7.64
N ALA A 155 4.82 -7.67 -7.36
CA ALA A 155 3.39 -7.96 -7.39
C ALA A 155 2.61 -7.12 -6.37
N PHE A 156 3.16 -6.93 -5.17
CA PHE A 156 2.56 -6.04 -4.17
C PHE A 156 2.53 -4.59 -4.66
N ALA A 157 3.64 -4.07 -5.21
CA ALA A 157 3.69 -2.72 -5.75
C ALA A 157 2.68 -2.52 -6.90
N GLY A 158 2.58 -3.50 -7.80
CA GLY A 158 1.58 -3.52 -8.88
C GLY A 158 0.14 -3.59 -8.37
N ALA A 159 -0.12 -4.42 -7.36
CA ALA A 159 -1.43 -4.52 -6.70
C ALA A 159 -1.85 -3.19 -6.07
N HIS A 160 -0.92 -2.47 -5.43
CA HIS A 160 -1.17 -1.13 -4.90
C HIS A 160 -1.48 -0.11 -6.00
N ILE A 161 -0.69 -0.07 -7.08
CA ILE A 161 -0.98 0.82 -8.21
C ILE A 161 -2.37 0.51 -8.78
N ALA A 162 -2.70 -0.77 -8.94
CA ALA A 162 -3.99 -1.19 -9.45
C ALA A 162 -5.15 -0.83 -8.51
N SER A 163 -4.98 -0.90 -7.19
CA SER A 163 -6.03 -0.48 -6.24
C SER A 163 -6.30 1.03 -6.30
N GLN A 164 -5.27 1.84 -6.59
CA GLN A 164 -5.43 3.28 -6.76
C GLN A 164 -6.11 3.64 -8.09
N LEU A 165 -5.86 2.87 -9.15
CA LEU A 165 -6.44 3.11 -10.48
C LEU A 165 -7.85 2.56 -10.63
N LEU A 166 -8.16 1.48 -9.91
CA LEU A 166 -9.41 0.72 -10.00
C LEU A 166 -9.98 0.46 -8.59
N PRO A 167 -10.36 1.52 -7.86
CA PRO A 167 -10.78 1.40 -6.46
C PRO A 167 -12.10 0.64 -6.27
N ASP A 168 -12.99 0.66 -7.26
CA ASP A 168 -14.30 -0.02 -7.19
C ASP A 168 -14.21 -1.53 -7.50
N GLU A 169 -13.11 -2.00 -8.08
CA GLU A 169 -12.97 -3.38 -8.57
C GLU A 169 -12.47 -4.35 -7.48
N ALA A 170 -11.50 -3.92 -6.68
CA ALA A 170 -10.94 -4.69 -5.57
C ALA A 170 -10.03 -3.82 -4.71
N ASP A 171 -10.17 -3.95 -3.39
CA ASP A 171 -9.24 -3.35 -2.43
C ASP A 171 -7.85 -4.01 -2.49
N LEU A 172 -6.87 -3.39 -1.83
CA LEU A 172 -5.50 -3.89 -1.83
C LEU A 172 -5.37 -5.26 -1.17
N GLY A 173 -6.12 -5.54 -0.10
CA GLY A 173 -6.11 -6.84 0.58
C GLY A 173 -6.57 -7.97 -0.35
N GLN A 174 -7.66 -7.76 -1.09
CA GLN A 174 -8.18 -8.71 -2.08
C GLN A 174 -7.17 -8.95 -3.20
N ARG A 175 -6.48 -7.90 -3.68
CA ARG A 175 -5.42 -8.03 -4.69
C ARG A 175 -4.21 -8.80 -4.16
N VAL A 176 -3.84 -8.61 -2.89
CA VAL A 176 -2.79 -9.38 -2.23
C VAL A 176 -3.13 -10.85 -2.18
N VAL A 177 -4.33 -11.21 -1.71
CA VAL A 177 -4.79 -12.60 -1.68
C VAL A 177 -4.81 -13.19 -3.09
N SER A 178 -5.27 -12.43 -4.08
CA SER A 178 -5.34 -12.86 -5.48
C SER A 178 -3.96 -13.23 -6.02
N PHE A 179 -2.97 -12.34 -5.94
CA PHE A 179 -1.65 -12.69 -6.46
C PHE A 179 -1.00 -13.81 -5.64
N MET A 180 -1.18 -13.86 -4.32
CA MET A 180 -0.64 -14.94 -3.48
C MET A 180 -1.21 -16.30 -3.87
N ARG A 181 -2.50 -16.37 -4.21
CA ARG A 181 -3.16 -17.58 -4.71
C ARG A 181 -2.51 -18.11 -5.99
N HIS A 182 -1.94 -17.25 -6.82
CA HIS A 182 -1.29 -17.63 -8.07
C HIS A 182 0.23 -17.81 -7.92
N LEU A 183 0.88 -17.04 -7.06
CA LEU A 183 2.33 -17.10 -6.87
C LEU A 183 2.77 -18.20 -5.90
N LEU A 184 2.04 -18.45 -4.81
CA LEU A 184 2.46 -19.48 -3.85
C LEU A 184 2.52 -20.88 -4.48
N PRO A 185 1.57 -21.32 -5.32
CA PRO A 185 1.66 -22.62 -5.98
C PRO A 185 2.86 -22.82 -6.90
N SER A 186 3.46 -21.74 -7.42
CA SER A 186 4.66 -21.85 -8.26
C SER A 186 5.95 -22.04 -7.46
N MET A 187 5.93 -21.81 -6.13
CA MET A 187 7.12 -21.88 -5.27
C MET A 187 7.01 -22.86 -4.11
N ALA A 188 5.81 -23.09 -3.57
CA ALA A 188 5.60 -23.94 -2.40
C ALA A 188 5.48 -25.43 -2.79
N THR A 189 5.88 -26.32 -1.91
CA THR A 189 5.56 -27.76 -2.04
C THR A 189 4.06 -27.99 -1.85
N PRO A 190 3.47 -29.06 -2.43
CA PRO A 190 2.06 -29.38 -2.22
C PRO A 190 1.69 -29.48 -0.73
N GLU A 191 2.54 -30.12 0.08
CA GLU A 191 2.33 -30.29 1.52
C GLU A 191 2.39 -28.96 2.27
N ALA A 192 3.17 -28.01 1.78
CA ALA A 192 3.24 -26.66 2.34
C ALA A 192 2.01 -25.84 1.98
N LEU A 193 1.47 -25.95 0.76
CA LEU A 193 0.26 -25.25 0.33
C LEU A 193 -0.96 -25.61 1.17
N ASP A 194 -1.12 -26.89 1.50
CA ASP A 194 -2.23 -27.37 2.35
C ASP A 194 -2.22 -26.74 3.75
N ARG A 195 -1.06 -26.25 4.20
CA ARG A 195 -0.88 -25.57 5.48
C ARG A 195 -1.10 -24.07 5.44
N ILE A 196 -1.21 -23.46 4.25
CA ILE A 196 -1.43 -22.02 4.10
C ILE A 196 -2.92 -21.75 3.92
N ALA A 197 -3.54 -21.10 4.90
CA ALA A 197 -4.89 -20.55 4.69
C ALA A 197 -4.83 -19.36 3.71
N LEU A 198 -5.26 -19.55 2.46
CA LEU A 198 -5.34 -18.50 1.44
C LEU A 198 -6.68 -17.75 1.44
N ALA A 199 -7.52 -17.97 2.44
CA ALA A 199 -8.77 -17.23 2.60
C ALA A 199 -8.49 -15.83 3.18
N THR A 200 -9.09 -14.81 2.58
CA THR A 200 -9.23 -13.50 3.21
C THR A 200 -10.14 -13.69 4.42
N SER A 201 -9.71 -13.34 5.63
CA SER A 201 -10.63 -13.20 6.77
C SER A 201 -11.47 -11.93 6.58
N ALA A 202 -12.32 -11.92 5.55
CA ALA A 202 -13.33 -10.91 5.32
C ALA A 202 -14.68 -11.54 5.69
N GLY A 203 -15.13 -11.27 6.91
CA GLY A 203 -16.54 -11.35 7.33
C GLY A 203 -17.29 -12.68 7.16
N THR A 204 -17.12 -13.62 8.08
CA THR A 204 -18.23 -14.51 8.46
C THR A 204 -19.11 -13.77 9.45
N ALA A 205 -20.02 -12.95 8.93
CA ALA A 205 -21.16 -12.43 9.66
C ALA A 205 -22.33 -12.39 8.67
N ASP A 206 -22.95 -13.55 8.42
CA ASP A 206 -24.41 -13.73 8.39
C ASP A 206 -24.74 -15.15 7.92
N GLU A 207 -24.74 -16.11 8.85
CA GLU A 207 -25.42 -17.39 8.63
C GLU A 207 -25.85 -17.97 9.99
N THR A 208 -26.59 -17.16 10.76
CA THR A 208 -27.35 -17.69 11.89
C THR A 208 -28.55 -16.77 12.16
N ARG A 209 -29.56 -16.83 11.29
CA ARG A 209 -30.90 -16.39 11.66
C ARG A 209 -32.00 -17.24 11.03
N THR A 210 -32.27 -18.32 11.75
CA THR A 210 -33.62 -18.73 12.16
C THR A 210 -34.57 -19.21 11.06
N THR A 211 -34.53 -20.51 10.80
CA THR A 211 -35.75 -21.31 10.61
C THR A 211 -36.60 -21.23 11.88
N THR A 212 -37.81 -20.65 11.81
CA THR A 212 -39.08 -21.13 12.44
C THR A 212 -40.20 -20.11 12.21
N GLY A 213 -41.33 -20.57 11.64
CA GLY A 213 -42.66 -20.13 12.09
C GLY A 213 -43.46 -19.14 11.24
N GLN A 214 -44.23 -19.69 10.29
CA GLN A 214 -45.63 -19.38 9.94
C GLN A 214 -46.28 -18.05 10.41
N GLY A 215 -46.95 -17.39 9.45
CA GLY A 215 -48.28 -16.78 9.70
C GLY A 215 -48.56 -15.46 8.97
N GLY A 216 -49.58 -15.46 8.11
CA GLY A 216 -50.37 -14.25 7.82
C GLY A 216 -50.30 -13.71 6.39
N VAL A 217 -51.18 -14.21 5.53
CA VAL A 217 -51.63 -13.50 4.31
C VAL A 217 -52.53 -12.34 4.72
N LYS A 218 -52.21 -11.12 4.29
CA LYS A 218 -53.20 -10.05 4.05
C LYS A 218 -52.72 -9.09 2.95
N ASP A 219 -53.66 -8.81 2.06
CA ASP A 219 -53.60 -7.97 0.87
C ASP A 219 -53.21 -6.50 1.15
N GLY A 220 -52.48 -5.91 0.21
CA GLY A 220 -52.13 -4.48 0.22
C GLY A 220 -51.32 -4.05 -1.00
N GLU A 221 -52.03 -3.59 -2.04
CA GLU A 221 -51.71 -2.57 -3.07
C GLU A 221 -50.24 -2.36 -3.53
N PRO A 222 -49.95 -2.40 -4.86
CA PRO A 222 -48.58 -2.26 -5.36
C PRO A 222 -48.08 -0.79 -5.35
N PRO A 223 -46.82 -0.52 -4.96
CA PRO A 223 -46.24 0.81 -5.04
C PRO A 223 -45.76 1.14 -6.45
N ARG A 224 -45.95 2.42 -6.81
CA ARG A 224 -45.65 3.06 -8.09
C ARG A 224 -44.15 3.03 -8.45
N GLU A 225 -43.86 2.81 -9.72
CA GLU A 225 -42.53 2.88 -10.34
C GLU A 225 -41.84 4.24 -10.09
N PRO A 226 -40.53 4.26 -9.77
CA PRO A 226 -39.75 5.48 -9.77
C PRO A 226 -39.31 5.85 -11.20
N SER A 227 -39.61 7.10 -11.55
CA SER A 227 -39.24 7.80 -12.78
C SER A 227 -37.72 7.87 -12.99
N HIS A 228 -37.26 7.41 -14.15
CA HIS A 228 -35.89 7.60 -14.63
C HIS A 228 -35.60 9.08 -14.96
N PRO A 229 -34.47 9.67 -14.52
CA PRO A 229 -33.98 10.91 -15.08
C PRO A 229 -33.19 10.67 -16.37
N SER A 230 -33.53 11.48 -17.37
CA SER A 230 -33.01 11.49 -18.74
C SER A 230 -31.49 11.68 -18.84
N ARG A 231 -30.89 10.90 -19.75
CA ARG A 231 -29.48 10.92 -20.15
C ARG A 231 -29.19 12.14 -21.07
N PRO A 232 -28.13 12.94 -20.86
CA PRO A 232 -27.71 13.93 -21.85
C PRO A 232 -26.83 13.30 -22.95
N PRO A 233 -26.81 13.88 -24.18
CA PRO A 233 -26.17 13.27 -25.34
C PRO A 233 -24.64 13.45 -25.36
N ALA A 234 -23.99 12.46 -25.99
CA ALA A 234 -22.55 12.41 -26.21
C ALA A 234 -22.06 13.51 -27.17
N GLY A 235 -21.18 14.38 -26.67
CA GLY A 235 -20.41 15.33 -27.46
C GLY A 235 -18.97 14.84 -27.63
N ARG A 236 -18.63 14.31 -28.80
CA ARG A 236 -17.25 14.08 -29.23
C ARG A 236 -16.61 15.41 -29.58
N THR A 237 -15.47 15.75 -28.99
CA THR A 237 -14.42 16.55 -29.65
C THR A 237 -13.07 16.18 -29.04
N SER A 238 -12.24 15.49 -29.82
CA SER A 238 -10.79 15.37 -29.58
C SER A 238 -10.10 16.65 -30.02
N PRO A 239 -9.13 17.20 -29.28
CA PRO A 239 -8.20 18.18 -29.83
C PRO A 239 -6.97 17.48 -30.47
N PRO A 240 -6.33 18.11 -31.47
CA PRO A 240 -5.31 17.51 -32.30
C PRO A 240 -3.94 17.43 -31.62
N ILE A 241 -3.19 16.40 -31.99
CA ILE A 241 -1.76 16.21 -31.73
C ILE A 241 -1.00 17.31 -32.49
N ALA A 242 -0.35 18.21 -31.77
CA ALA A 242 0.62 19.14 -32.33
C ALA A 242 2.03 18.57 -32.14
N ASP A 243 2.59 18.17 -33.28
CA ASP A 243 4.01 17.95 -33.54
C ASP A 243 4.75 19.31 -33.57
N SER A 244 6.10 19.28 -33.52
CA SER A 244 7.07 20.41 -33.38
C SER A 244 7.49 20.72 -31.93
N ASP A 245 8.75 20.87 -31.55
CA ASP A 245 9.98 21.03 -32.32
C ASP A 245 11.15 20.45 -31.51
N CYS A 246 11.86 19.50 -32.11
CA CYS A 246 13.17 19.07 -31.68
C CYS A 246 14.19 20.02 -32.31
N ARG A 247 14.75 20.95 -31.55
CA ARG A 247 15.98 21.66 -31.94
C ARG A 247 16.97 21.75 -30.78
N TYR A 248 18.04 20.98 -30.97
CA TYR A 248 19.38 21.19 -30.46
C TYR A 248 19.75 22.67 -30.35
N VAL A 249 20.29 23.07 -29.20
CA VAL A 249 21.43 23.99 -29.15
C VAL A 249 22.42 23.47 -28.11
N THR A 250 23.65 23.39 -28.59
CA THR A 250 24.96 23.06 -28.00
C THR A 250 25.27 23.72 -26.66
#